data_AF-A0A7J9Q3P0-F1
#
_entry.id   AF-A0A7J9Q3P0-F1
#
_cell.length_a   1.000
_cell.length_b   1.000
_cell.length_c   1.000
_cell.angle_alpha   90.00
_cell.angle_beta   90.00
_cell.angle_gamma   90.00
#
_symmetry.space_group_name_H-M   'P 1'
#
loop_
_entity.id
_entity.type
_entity.pdbx_description
1 polymer ?
#
loop_
_entity_poly.entity_id
_entity_poly.type
_entity_poly.pdbx_seq_one_letter_code
_entity_poly.pdbx_strand_id
1 'polypeptide(L)'
;MADGLEITGEERILLYMLNFGSLDDVYECDSGVTQKGISVNTRIQRKHISRYLDKLMENGLLEENVRHVTGGKQKMKCYSLTPQGLTKARELEERIGKIIVKVQMGQDVKDMRIADIDGATSVHLRFSDIVCQALENGDVLCMEVLENMEEQNRRMMDEKTMKTEVYRQALAVAWRSGILTSSEKHLIDALKTHLGVSDEDHRALENVILDSVPDISTTQADIYDEIMNLLDGQPTEREEMILEMLRERVERPKPKN
;
A
#
# COMPACT_ATOMS: atom_id res chain seq x y z
N MET A 1 7.03 -28.17 4.09
CA MET A 1 6.19 -27.53 3.05
C MET A 1 5.34 -28.62 2.44
N ALA A 2 4.02 -28.45 2.40
CA ALA A 2 3.13 -29.35 1.68
C ALA A 2 3.64 -29.51 0.25
N ASP A 3 3.89 -30.76 -0.15
CA ASP A 3 4.53 -31.08 -1.42
C ASP A 3 3.69 -30.51 -2.58
N GLY A 4 4.29 -29.60 -3.37
CA GLY A 4 3.62 -28.95 -4.51
C GLY A 4 2.88 -27.63 -4.25
N LEU A 5 2.87 -27.08 -3.02
CA LEU A 5 2.31 -25.76 -2.75
C LEU A 5 3.31 -24.64 -3.07
N GLU A 6 3.49 -24.35 -4.37
CA GLU A 6 4.25 -23.21 -4.85
C GLU A 6 3.36 -22.25 -5.64
N ILE A 7 3.42 -20.97 -5.25
CA ILE A 7 2.62 -19.89 -5.85
C ILE A 7 3.39 -18.57 -5.80
N THR A 8 3.30 -17.79 -6.86
CA THR A 8 3.95 -16.48 -7.00
C THR A 8 3.18 -15.37 -6.28
N GLY A 9 3.82 -14.20 -6.08
CA GLY A 9 3.15 -13.02 -5.51
C GLY A 9 1.95 -12.59 -6.36
N GLU A 10 2.10 -12.60 -7.68
CA GLU A 10 1.02 -12.29 -8.63
C GLU A 10 -0.15 -13.27 -8.51
N GLU A 11 0.13 -14.57 -8.41
CA GLU A 11 -0.89 -15.60 -8.25
C GLU A 11 -1.62 -15.49 -6.89
N ARG A 12 -0.93 -15.11 -5.81
CA ARG A 12 -1.58 -14.81 -4.51
C ARG A 12 -2.57 -13.66 -4.62
N ILE A 13 -2.22 -12.61 -5.38
CA ILE A 13 -3.14 -11.50 -5.65
C ILE A 13 -4.35 -12.00 -6.43
N LEU A 14 -4.15 -12.78 -7.49
CA LEU A 14 -5.26 -13.32 -8.29
C LEU A 14 -6.25 -14.15 -7.44
N LEU A 15 -5.75 -15.05 -6.59
CA LEU A 15 -6.61 -15.81 -5.67
C LEU A 15 -7.37 -14.91 -4.70
N TYR A 16 -6.71 -13.90 -4.14
CA TYR A 16 -7.38 -12.97 -3.24
C TYR A 16 -8.44 -12.11 -3.96
N MET A 17 -8.22 -11.77 -5.22
CA MET A 17 -9.18 -10.99 -6.00
C MET A 17 -10.46 -11.76 -6.35
N LEU A 18 -10.48 -13.10 -6.29
CA LEU A 18 -11.71 -13.90 -6.46
C LEU A 18 -12.79 -13.59 -5.42
N ASN A 19 -12.40 -13.04 -4.27
CA ASN A 19 -13.34 -12.62 -3.23
C ASN A 19 -14.17 -11.38 -3.62
N PHE A 20 -13.83 -10.72 -4.73
CA PHE A 20 -14.46 -9.49 -5.19
C PHE A 20 -15.06 -9.65 -6.58
N GLY A 21 -16.17 -8.96 -6.83
CA GLY A 21 -16.78 -8.86 -8.15
C GLY A 21 -16.12 -7.80 -9.03
N SER A 22 -16.69 -7.58 -10.23
CA SER A 22 -16.36 -6.41 -11.04
C SER A 22 -16.67 -5.12 -10.28
N LEU A 23 -15.89 -4.07 -10.55
CA LEU A 23 -16.11 -2.72 -10.05
C LEU A 23 -16.96 -1.86 -11.00
N ASP A 24 -17.51 -2.47 -12.05
CA ASP A 24 -18.49 -1.85 -12.93
C ASP A 24 -19.72 -1.42 -12.12
N ASP A 25 -20.13 -0.16 -12.31
CA ASP A 25 -21.29 0.45 -11.64
C ASP A 25 -21.26 0.49 -10.09
N VAL A 26 -20.14 0.12 -9.47
CA VAL A 26 -19.95 0.22 -8.02
C VAL A 26 -19.57 1.66 -7.65
N TYR A 27 -20.46 2.32 -6.90
CA TYR A 27 -20.19 3.67 -6.37
C TYR A 27 -19.08 3.68 -5.31
N GLU A 28 -19.10 2.70 -4.41
CA GLU A 28 -18.20 2.58 -3.26
C GLU A 28 -17.57 1.18 -3.20
N CYS A 29 -16.24 1.09 -3.32
CA CYS A 29 -15.49 -0.18 -3.28
C CYS A 29 -15.03 -0.52 -1.85
N ASP A 30 -14.93 -1.82 -1.58
CA ASP A 30 -14.31 -2.34 -0.35
C ASP A 30 -12.83 -1.91 -0.27
N SER A 31 -12.36 -1.52 0.91
CA SER A 31 -10.97 -1.12 1.12
C SER A 31 -9.94 -2.23 0.83
N GLY A 32 -10.38 -3.48 0.84
CA GLY A 32 -9.64 -4.68 0.51
C GLY A 32 -9.13 -4.73 -0.93
N VAL A 33 -9.73 -3.99 -1.87
CA VAL A 33 -9.29 -3.92 -3.28
C VAL A 33 -8.32 -2.77 -3.56
N THR A 34 -7.90 -2.04 -2.52
CA THR A 34 -6.83 -1.04 -2.62
C THR A 34 -5.46 -1.69 -2.51
N GLN A 35 -4.42 -1.03 -3.00
CA GLN A 35 -3.03 -1.51 -2.86
C GLN A 35 -2.66 -1.88 -1.41
N LYS A 36 -3.14 -1.10 -0.43
CA LYS A 36 -2.94 -1.37 0.99
C LYS A 36 -3.70 -2.63 1.44
N GLY A 37 -4.98 -2.74 1.08
CA GLY A 37 -5.82 -3.89 1.43
C GLY A 37 -5.30 -5.19 0.83
N ILE A 38 -4.91 -5.16 -0.44
CA ILE A 38 -4.30 -6.29 -1.15
C ILE A 38 -3.01 -6.71 -0.46
N SER A 39 -2.10 -5.77 -0.15
CA SER A 39 -0.83 -6.07 0.53
C SER A 39 -1.04 -6.77 1.89
N VAL A 40 -2.01 -6.33 2.70
CA VAL A 40 -2.31 -6.94 4.01
C VAL A 40 -2.86 -8.35 3.83
N ASN A 41 -3.90 -8.53 3.02
CA ASN A 41 -4.59 -9.82 2.91
C ASN A 41 -3.77 -10.87 2.13
N THR A 42 -2.95 -10.45 1.17
CA THR A 42 -2.05 -11.35 0.44
C THR A 42 -0.72 -11.57 1.15
N ARG A 43 -0.47 -10.90 2.29
CA ARG A 43 0.81 -10.91 3.03
C ARG A 43 2.03 -10.62 2.14
N ILE A 44 1.84 -9.84 1.09
CA ILE A 44 2.91 -9.36 0.23
C ILE A 44 3.46 -8.08 0.86
N GLN A 45 4.79 -8.02 1.00
CA GLN A 45 5.44 -6.81 1.48
C GLN A 45 5.07 -5.63 0.58
N ARG A 46 4.65 -4.52 1.19
CA ARG A 46 4.14 -3.34 0.48
C ARG A 46 5.10 -2.84 -0.61
N LYS A 47 6.41 -2.86 -0.38
CA LYS A 47 7.42 -2.43 -1.37
C LYS A 47 7.42 -3.24 -2.67
N HIS A 48 6.79 -4.42 -2.69
CA HIS A 48 6.68 -5.27 -3.88
C HIS A 48 5.30 -5.21 -4.54
N ILE A 49 4.28 -4.71 -3.83
CA ILE A 49 2.90 -4.81 -4.29
C ILE A 49 2.66 -4.00 -5.56
N SER A 50 3.22 -2.79 -5.69
CA SER A 50 3.06 -1.96 -6.90
C SER A 50 3.53 -2.73 -8.13
N ARG A 51 4.75 -3.28 -8.06
CA ARG A 51 5.35 -4.03 -9.16
C ARG A 51 4.52 -5.24 -9.60
N TYR A 52 3.92 -5.96 -8.65
CA TYR A 52 3.06 -7.09 -9.00
C TYR A 52 1.73 -6.65 -9.62
N LEU A 53 1.12 -5.58 -9.10
CA LEU A 53 -0.09 -5.01 -9.69
C LEU A 53 0.19 -4.49 -11.11
N ASP A 54 1.28 -3.75 -11.30
CA ASP A 54 1.70 -3.23 -12.61
C ASP A 54 1.85 -4.37 -13.62
N LYS A 55 2.55 -5.43 -13.25
CA LYS A 55 2.72 -6.62 -14.09
C LYS A 55 1.41 -7.35 -14.38
N LEU A 56 0.49 -7.43 -13.41
CA LEU A 56 -0.83 -8.05 -13.61
C LEU A 56 -1.70 -7.22 -14.56
N MET A 57 -1.62 -5.88 -14.48
CA MET A 57 -2.30 -4.96 -15.41
C MET A 57 -1.70 -5.03 -16.82
N GLU A 58 -0.36 -5.04 -16.95
CA GLU A 58 0.34 -5.21 -18.23
C GLU A 58 -0.05 -6.51 -18.94
N ASN A 59 -0.30 -7.57 -18.17
CA ASN A 59 -0.75 -8.86 -18.69
C ASN A 59 -2.27 -8.94 -18.92
N GLY A 60 -3.01 -7.87 -18.70
CA GLY A 60 -4.46 -7.80 -18.89
C GLY A 60 -5.27 -8.64 -17.89
N LEU A 61 -4.69 -8.99 -16.74
CA LEU A 61 -5.34 -9.82 -15.72
C LEU A 61 -6.05 -9.00 -14.64
N LEU A 62 -5.58 -7.76 -14.41
CA LEU A 62 -6.24 -6.79 -13.55
C LEU A 62 -6.51 -5.50 -14.30
N GLU A 63 -7.47 -4.75 -13.80
CA GLU A 63 -7.76 -3.38 -14.20
C GLU A 63 -7.75 -2.45 -12.97
N GLU A 64 -7.45 -1.17 -13.19
CA GLU A 64 -7.43 -0.14 -12.16
C GLU A 64 -8.56 0.87 -12.38
N ASN A 65 -9.28 1.19 -11.32
CA ASN A 65 -10.33 2.20 -11.30
C ASN A 65 -10.16 3.14 -10.11
N VAL A 66 -10.42 4.43 -10.30
CA VAL A 66 -10.43 5.41 -9.20
C VAL A 66 -11.85 5.50 -8.64
N ARG A 67 -12.04 5.04 -7.41
CA ARG A 67 -13.36 4.88 -6.78
C ARG A 67 -13.35 5.39 -5.34
N HIS A 68 -14.52 5.72 -4.81
CA HIS A 68 -14.65 5.99 -3.37
C HIS A 68 -14.51 4.67 -2.62
N VAL A 69 -13.77 4.68 -1.52
CA VAL A 69 -13.57 3.49 -0.68
C VAL A 69 -14.36 3.64 0.60
N THR A 70 -14.99 2.57 1.08
CA THR A 70 -15.73 2.61 2.35
C THR A 70 -14.85 3.04 3.51
N GLY A 71 -15.33 4.05 4.25
CA GLY A 71 -14.57 4.69 5.34
C GLY A 71 -13.41 5.57 4.88
N GLY A 72 -13.16 5.66 3.57
CA GLY A 72 -12.15 6.53 2.98
C GLY A 72 -12.61 7.99 2.92
N LYS A 73 -11.69 8.92 3.18
CA LYS A 73 -11.93 10.37 3.01
C LYS A 73 -11.84 10.83 1.55
N GLN A 74 -11.25 10.02 0.68
CA GLN A 74 -10.93 10.36 -0.69
C GLN A 74 -11.07 9.15 -1.62
N LYS A 75 -11.17 9.41 -2.93
CA LYS A 75 -11.11 8.36 -3.93
C LYS A 75 -9.70 7.75 -3.98
N MET A 76 -9.65 6.43 -4.17
CA MET A 76 -8.42 5.66 -4.22
C MET A 76 -8.40 4.79 -5.47
N LYS A 77 -7.19 4.38 -5.87
CA LYS A 77 -7.00 3.32 -6.86
C LYS A 77 -7.50 1.99 -6.26
N CYS A 78 -8.52 1.41 -6.89
CA CYS A 78 -9.16 0.14 -6.61
C CYS A 78 -8.88 -0.81 -7.79
N TYR A 79 -8.63 -2.09 -7.52
CA TYR A 79 -8.28 -3.08 -8.53
C TYR A 79 -9.35 -4.18 -8.66
N SER A 80 -9.65 -4.62 -9.87
CA SER A 80 -10.56 -5.74 -10.15
C SER A 80 -9.96 -6.74 -11.13
N LEU A 81 -10.46 -7.98 -11.10
CA LEU A 81 -10.17 -8.96 -12.14
C LEU A 81 -10.84 -8.56 -13.45
N THR A 82 -10.07 -8.61 -14.54
CA THR A 82 -10.66 -8.64 -15.89
C THR A 82 -11.31 -10.02 -16.13
N PRO A 83 -12.12 -10.20 -17.19
CA PRO A 83 -12.62 -11.52 -17.56
C PRO A 83 -11.50 -12.56 -17.77
N GLN A 84 -10.37 -12.15 -18.34
CA GLN A 84 -9.19 -13.00 -18.50
C GLN A 84 -8.54 -13.34 -17.15
N GLY A 85 -8.42 -12.34 -16.28
CA GLY A 85 -7.94 -12.50 -14.91
C GLY A 85 -8.77 -13.50 -14.12
N LEU A 86 -10.10 -13.40 -14.21
CA LEU A 86 -11.04 -14.30 -13.53
C LEU A 86 -10.84 -15.75 -13.96
N THR A 87 -10.74 -16.01 -15.27
CA THR A 87 -10.47 -17.35 -15.81
C THR A 87 -9.16 -17.90 -15.24
N LYS A 88 -8.09 -17.11 -15.30
CA LYS A 88 -6.78 -17.54 -14.79
C LYS A 88 -6.76 -17.76 -13.28
N ALA A 89 -7.47 -16.93 -12.52
CA ALA A 89 -7.61 -17.08 -11.08
C ALA A 89 -8.39 -18.36 -10.72
N ARG A 90 -9.45 -18.71 -11.48
CA ARG A 90 -10.21 -19.96 -11.32
C ARG A 90 -9.39 -21.20 -11.64
N GLU A 91 -8.60 -21.17 -12.73
CA GLU A 91 -7.68 -22.27 -13.07
C GLU A 91 -6.64 -22.50 -11.95
N LEU A 92 -6.14 -21.40 -11.38
CA LEU A 92 -5.22 -21.42 -10.26
C LEU A 92 -5.88 -21.98 -9.00
N GLU A 93 -7.09 -21.53 -8.66
CA GLU A 93 -7.89 -22.06 -7.55
C GLU A 93 -8.11 -23.57 -7.68
N GLU A 94 -8.47 -24.05 -8.88
CA GLU A 94 -8.66 -25.48 -9.12
C GLU A 94 -7.36 -26.29 -8.97
N ARG A 95 -6.24 -25.76 -9.47
CA ARG A 95 -4.91 -26.37 -9.34
C ARG A 95 -4.50 -26.49 -7.88
N ILE A 96 -4.58 -25.40 -7.13
CA ILE A 96 -4.15 -25.33 -5.73
C ILE A 96 -5.11 -26.09 -4.82
N GLY A 97 -6.41 -26.09 -5.13
CA GLY A 97 -7.44 -26.74 -4.34
C GLY A 97 -7.26 -28.26 -4.22
N LYS A 98 -6.54 -28.89 -5.16
CA LYS A 98 -6.24 -30.33 -5.18
C LYS A 98 -5.11 -30.72 -4.23
N ILE A 99 -4.32 -29.76 -3.75
CA ILE A 99 -3.16 -30.01 -2.87
C ILE A 99 -3.65 -30.46 -1.50
N ILE A 100 -3.01 -31.48 -0.95
CA ILE A 100 -3.30 -32.02 0.38
C ILE A 100 -2.37 -31.37 1.39
N VAL A 101 -2.95 -30.90 2.48
CA VAL A 101 -2.26 -30.28 3.61
C VAL A 101 -2.75 -30.91 4.91
N LYS A 102 -1.90 -30.93 5.93
CA LYS A 102 -2.31 -31.32 7.28
C LYS A 102 -3.03 -30.16 7.95
N VAL A 103 -4.20 -30.43 8.51
CA VAL A 103 -5.01 -29.46 9.25
C VAL A 103 -5.19 -29.97 10.66
N GLN A 104 -4.83 -29.13 11.63
CA GLN A 104 -5.03 -29.38 13.05
C GLN A 104 -6.37 -28.80 13.51
N MET A 105 -7.22 -29.66 14.03
CA MET A 105 -8.52 -29.35 14.62
C MET A 105 -8.52 -29.79 16.08
N GLY A 106 -8.24 -28.86 17.00
CA GLY A 106 -8.00 -29.18 18.41
C GLY A 106 -6.77 -30.10 18.58
N GLN A 107 -7.01 -31.32 19.05
CA GLN A 107 -5.95 -32.34 19.25
C GLN A 107 -5.72 -33.24 18.02
N ASP A 108 -6.65 -33.24 17.07
CA ASP A 108 -6.57 -34.11 15.89
C ASP A 108 -5.86 -33.40 14.73
N VAL A 109 -5.08 -34.17 13.97
CA VAL A 109 -4.48 -33.72 12.71
C VAL A 109 -5.00 -34.60 11.58
N LYS A 110 -5.53 -33.97 10.53
CA LYS A 110 -6.10 -34.66 9.37
C LYS A 110 -5.50 -34.13 8.08
N ASP A 111 -5.29 -35.03 7.13
CA ASP A 111 -4.96 -34.66 5.76
C ASP A 111 -6.23 -34.21 5.04
N MET A 112 -6.22 -33.00 4.49
CA MET A 112 -7.36 -32.41 3.80
C MET A 112 -6.88 -31.74 2.51
N ARG A 113 -7.72 -31.76 1.46
CA ARG A 113 -7.47 -30.91 0.30
C ARG A 113 -7.74 -29.47 0.68
N ILE A 114 -6.97 -28.53 0.14
CA ILE A 114 -7.18 -27.09 0.38
C ILE A 114 -8.64 -26.68 0.09
N ALA A 115 -9.22 -27.20 -1.00
CA ALA A 115 -10.61 -26.90 -1.38
C ALA A 115 -11.66 -27.42 -0.37
N ASP A 116 -11.33 -28.41 0.45
CA ASP A 116 -12.26 -29.03 1.40
C ASP A 116 -12.18 -28.38 2.80
N ILE A 117 -11.20 -27.48 3.03
CA ILE A 117 -10.96 -26.88 4.35
C ILE A 117 -12.10 -25.97 4.77
N ASP A 118 -12.55 -25.06 3.91
CA ASP A 118 -13.65 -24.12 4.20
C ASP A 118 -14.93 -24.86 4.66
N GLY A 119 -15.30 -25.92 3.94
CA GLY A 119 -16.49 -26.72 4.26
C GLY A 119 -16.41 -27.53 5.55
N ALA A 120 -15.23 -27.68 6.16
CA ALA A 120 -15.06 -28.41 7.41
C ALA A 120 -15.23 -27.52 8.66
N THR A 121 -15.67 -26.28 8.47
CA THR A 121 -15.57 -25.21 9.45
C THR A 121 -16.90 -24.50 9.57
N SER A 122 -17.17 -23.92 10.74
CA SER A 122 -18.45 -23.24 11.00
C SER A 122 -18.50 -21.80 10.49
N VAL A 123 -17.34 -21.26 10.08
CA VAL A 123 -17.15 -19.90 9.60
C VAL A 123 -16.63 -19.97 8.17
N HIS A 124 -17.18 -19.17 7.27
CA HIS A 124 -16.69 -19.17 5.89
C HIS A 124 -15.26 -18.61 5.81
N LEU A 125 -14.35 -19.40 5.27
CA LEU A 125 -12.96 -19.03 5.04
C LEU A 125 -12.72 -18.68 3.59
N ARG A 126 -11.98 -17.60 3.35
CA ARG A 126 -11.54 -17.25 2.00
C ARG A 126 -10.44 -18.22 1.56
N PHE A 127 -10.57 -18.76 0.36
CA PHE A 127 -9.58 -19.66 -0.23
C PHE A 127 -8.16 -19.06 -0.22
N SER A 128 -8.04 -17.76 -0.49
CA SER A 128 -6.76 -17.03 -0.44
C SER A 128 -6.10 -17.03 0.94
N ASP A 129 -6.89 -16.97 2.03
CA ASP A 129 -6.37 -16.97 3.39
C ASP A 129 -5.85 -18.36 3.78
N ILE A 130 -6.58 -19.41 3.40
CA ILE A 130 -6.16 -20.81 3.57
C ILE A 130 -4.81 -21.03 2.86
N VAL A 131 -4.70 -20.61 1.59
CA VAL A 131 -3.46 -20.75 0.81
C VAL A 131 -2.32 -19.96 1.44
N CYS A 132 -2.56 -18.71 1.83
CA CYS A 132 -1.54 -17.90 2.48
C CYS A 132 -1.02 -18.53 3.77
N GLN A 133 -1.92 -19.12 4.58
CA GLN A 133 -1.53 -19.79 5.81
C GLN A 133 -0.76 -21.09 5.57
N ALA A 134 -1.17 -21.85 4.54
CA ALA A 134 -0.50 -23.07 4.16
C ALA A 134 0.96 -22.81 3.72
N LEU A 135 1.22 -21.68 3.05
CA LEU A 135 2.57 -21.27 2.66
C LEU A 135 3.45 -20.88 3.85
N GLU A 136 2.88 -20.26 4.89
CA GLU A 136 3.64 -19.79 6.05
C GLU A 136 3.97 -20.89 7.06
N ASN A 137 3.01 -21.79 7.34
CA ASN A 137 3.19 -22.79 8.39
C ASN A 137 3.84 -24.09 7.92
N GLY A 138 4.03 -24.25 6.62
CA GLY A 138 4.84 -25.31 6.01
C GLY A 138 4.28 -26.73 6.12
N ASP A 139 3.87 -27.18 7.30
CA ASP A 139 3.60 -28.60 7.55
C ASP A 139 2.25 -28.87 8.22
N VAL A 140 1.67 -27.92 8.97
CA VAL A 140 0.35 -28.08 9.61
C VAL A 140 -0.38 -26.72 9.67
N LEU A 141 -1.58 -26.65 9.11
CA LEU A 141 -2.46 -25.50 9.28
C LEU A 141 -3.28 -25.65 10.56
N CYS A 142 -3.24 -24.64 11.43
CA CYS A 142 -4.10 -24.59 12.60
C CYS A 142 -5.45 -23.98 12.24
N MET A 143 -6.53 -24.73 12.49
CA MET A 143 -7.89 -24.31 12.18
C MET A 143 -8.32 -23.07 12.99
N GLU A 144 -7.97 -23.01 14.28
CA GLU A 144 -8.27 -21.86 15.14
C GLU A 144 -7.64 -20.56 14.61
N VAL A 145 -6.46 -20.64 13.97
CA VAL A 145 -5.82 -19.46 13.39
C VAL A 145 -6.58 -19.00 12.15
N LEU A 146 -7.02 -19.92 11.29
CA LEU A 146 -7.78 -19.62 10.08
C LEU A 146 -9.10 -18.90 10.40
N GLU A 147 -9.85 -19.39 11.41
CA GLU A 147 -11.13 -18.78 11.82
C GLU A 147 -10.99 -17.34 12.32
N ASN A 148 -9.82 -16.98 12.85
CA ASN A 148 -9.55 -15.64 13.38
C ASN A 148 -8.86 -14.71 12.35
N MET A 149 -8.54 -15.18 11.15
CA MET A 149 -7.73 -14.40 10.20
C MET A 149 -8.39 -13.14 9.69
N GLU A 150 -9.67 -13.20 9.36
CA GLU A 150 -10.37 -12.03 8.82
C GLU A 150 -10.35 -10.90 9.85
N GLU A 151 -10.60 -11.22 11.11
CA GLU A 151 -10.52 -10.28 12.23
C GLU A 151 -9.09 -9.76 12.46
N GLN A 152 -8.07 -10.63 12.40
CA GLN A 152 -6.67 -10.20 12.49
C GLN A 152 -6.26 -9.27 11.35
N ASN A 153 -6.66 -9.57 10.12
CA ASN A 153 -6.40 -8.74 8.94
C ASN A 153 -7.08 -7.37 9.06
N ARG A 154 -8.33 -7.35 9.55
CA ARG A 154 -9.07 -6.11 9.82
C ARG A 154 -8.33 -5.24 10.84
N ARG A 155 -7.89 -5.82 11.97
CA ARG A 155 -7.11 -5.13 13.00
C ARG A 155 -5.79 -4.57 12.46
N MET A 156 -5.06 -5.36 11.69
CA MET A 156 -3.82 -4.89 11.05
C MET A 156 -4.08 -3.74 10.08
N MET A 157 -5.17 -3.79 9.33
CA MET A 157 -5.57 -2.73 8.42
C MET A 157 -5.89 -1.43 9.17
N ASP A 158 -6.66 -1.52 10.26
CA ASP A 158 -7.05 -0.41 11.13
C ASP A 158 -5.85 0.21 11.81
N GLU A 159 -4.96 -0.59 12.40
CA GLU A 159 -3.73 -0.12 13.03
C GLU A 159 -2.85 0.60 12.01
N LYS A 160 -2.71 0.05 10.81
CA LYS A 160 -1.95 0.70 9.73
C LYS A 160 -2.62 1.99 9.28
N THR A 161 -3.95 2.07 9.28
CA THR A 161 -4.69 3.32 8.95
C THR A 161 -4.40 4.37 10.01
N MET A 162 -4.49 3.99 11.28
CA MET A 162 -4.22 4.86 12.42
C MET A 162 -2.78 5.39 12.38
N LYS A 163 -1.77 4.52 12.19
CA LYS A 163 -0.36 4.92 12.09
C LYS A 163 -0.13 5.91 10.96
N THR A 164 -0.71 5.67 9.78
CA THR A 164 -0.60 6.59 8.64
C THR A 164 -1.26 7.94 8.93
N GLU A 165 -2.43 7.98 9.57
CA GLU A 165 -3.11 9.25 9.88
C GLU A 165 -2.37 10.05 10.95
N VAL A 166 -1.86 9.39 12.00
CA VAL A 166 -1.01 10.04 13.03
C VAL A 166 0.22 10.66 12.39
N TYR A 167 0.88 9.92 11.49
CA TYR A 167 2.04 10.42 10.77
C TYR A 167 1.69 11.61 9.86
N ARG A 168 0.58 11.52 9.11
CA ARG A 168 0.09 12.60 8.24
C ARG A 168 -0.19 13.87 9.03
N GLN A 169 -0.82 13.77 10.20
CA GLN A 169 -1.10 14.92 11.07
C GLN A 169 0.18 15.56 11.59
N ALA A 170 1.14 14.77 12.05
CA ALA A 170 2.44 15.28 12.49
C ALA A 170 3.16 16.01 11.34
N LEU A 171 3.16 15.41 10.14
CA LEU A 171 3.76 15.99 8.95
C LEU A 171 3.06 17.30 8.53
N ALA A 172 1.74 17.35 8.57
CA ALA A 172 0.97 18.56 8.25
C ALA A 172 1.21 19.69 9.26
N VAL A 173 1.39 19.37 10.54
CA VAL A 173 1.76 20.36 11.57
C VAL A 173 3.15 20.94 11.30
N ALA A 174 4.10 20.08 10.92
CA ALA A 174 5.47 20.48 10.62
C ALA A 174 5.58 21.34 9.36
N TRP A 175 4.73 21.12 8.35
CA TRP A 175 4.69 21.92 7.12
C TRP A 175 3.80 23.17 7.20
N ARG A 176 3.12 23.42 8.32
CA ARG A 176 2.15 24.54 8.47
C ARG A 176 2.78 25.92 8.21
N SER A 177 4.04 26.09 8.58
CA SER A 177 4.81 27.33 8.39
C SER A 177 5.45 27.45 7.01
N GLY A 178 5.34 26.42 6.16
CA GLY A 178 6.07 26.34 4.88
C GLY A 178 7.57 26.07 5.02
N ILE A 179 8.12 26.09 6.24
CA ILE A 179 9.54 25.87 6.52
C ILE A 179 9.66 24.76 7.56
N LEU A 180 10.22 23.62 7.15
CA LEU A 180 10.53 22.52 8.04
C LEU A 180 11.82 22.83 8.81
N THR A 181 11.71 23.14 10.10
CA THR A 181 12.90 23.42 10.93
C THR A 181 13.74 22.16 11.15
N SER A 182 15.01 22.33 11.50
CA SER A 182 15.91 21.20 11.80
C SER A 182 15.37 20.32 12.93
N SER A 183 14.75 20.91 13.96
CA SER A 183 14.16 20.19 15.08
C SER A 183 12.90 19.42 14.66
N GLU A 184 12.03 20.00 13.84
CA GLU A 184 10.84 19.33 13.30
C GLU A 184 11.23 18.19 12.36
N LYS A 185 12.26 18.37 11.53
CA LYS A 185 12.80 17.31 10.68
C LYS A 185 13.24 16.09 11.51
N HIS A 186 13.99 16.29 12.60
CA HIS A 186 14.39 15.20 13.48
C HIS A 186 13.19 14.49 14.14
N LEU A 187 12.16 15.25 14.55
CA LEU A 187 10.93 14.67 15.12
C LEU A 187 10.15 13.85 14.09
N ILE A 188 10.03 14.34 12.85
CA ILE A 188 9.38 13.62 11.75
C ILE A 188 10.14 12.36 11.38
N ASP A 189 11.48 12.41 11.34
CA ASP A 189 12.31 11.23 11.09
C ASP A 189 12.18 10.19 12.21
N ALA A 190 12.18 10.62 13.48
CA ALA A 190 11.96 9.74 14.62
C ALA A 190 10.56 9.10 14.58
N LEU A 191 9.51 9.88 14.27
CA LEU A 191 8.14 9.37 14.12
C LEU A 191 8.01 8.41 12.94
N LYS A 192 8.67 8.70 11.82
CA LYS A 192 8.71 7.82 10.65
C LYS A 192 9.31 6.46 11.00
N THR A 193 10.42 6.43 11.73
CA THR A 193 11.03 5.19 12.22
C THR A 193 10.13 4.47 13.21
N HIS A 194 9.57 5.18 14.20
CA HIS A 194 8.73 4.58 15.24
C HIS A 194 7.42 4.00 14.70
N LEU A 195 6.81 4.66 13.71
CA LEU A 195 5.56 4.22 13.07
C LEU A 195 5.81 3.24 11.90
N GLY A 196 7.07 3.01 11.52
CA GLY A 196 7.44 2.10 10.43
C GLY A 196 6.97 2.57 9.05
N VAL A 197 6.92 3.89 8.83
CA VAL A 197 6.49 4.48 7.54
C VAL A 197 7.63 4.38 6.53
N SER A 198 7.35 3.87 5.33
CA SER A 198 8.37 3.76 4.28
C SER A 198 8.76 5.13 3.71
N ASP A 199 9.94 5.22 3.09
CA ASP A 199 10.36 6.44 2.37
C ASP A 199 9.39 6.84 1.27
N GLU A 200 8.80 5.85 0.60
CA GLU A 200 7.81 6.04 -0.45
C GLU A 200 6.51 6.63 0.10
N ASP A 201 6.00 6.07 1.22
CA ASP A 201 4.81 6.58 1.90
C ASP A 201 5.05 8.01 2.43
N HIS A 202 6.24 8.27 2.98
CA HIS A 202 6.62 9.61 3.41
C HIS A 202 6.59 10.62 2.27
N ARG A 203 7.25 10.33 1.14
CA ARG A 203 7.26 11.23 -0.04
C ARG A 203 5.86 11.44 -0.60
N ALA A 204 5.04 10.39 -0.66
CA ALA A 204 3.68 10.50 -1.14
C ALA A 204 2.84 11.43 -0.24
N LEU A 205 2.92 11.27 1.08
CA LEU A 205 2.22 12.14 2.03
C LEU A 205 2.77 13.57 2.01
N GLU A 206 4.08 13.73 1.88
CA GLU A 206 4.75 15.02 1.79
C GLU A 206 4.28 15.81 0.56
N ASN A 207 4.27 15.18 -0.62
CA ASN A 207 3.77 15.81 -1.85
C ASN A 207 2.31 16.28 -1.70
N VAL A 208 1.44 15.44 -1.13
CA VAL A 208 0.03 15.79 -0.90
C VAL A 208 -0.10 16.98 0.05
N ILE A 209 0.74 17.06 1.08
CA ILE A 209 0.73 18.18 2.03
C ILE A 209 1.27 19.44 1.35
N LEU A 210 2.38 19.35 0.62
CA LEU A 210 2.98 20.48 -0.10
C LEU A 210 2.01 21.10 -1.12
N ASP A 211 1.24 20.29 -1.84
CA ASP A 211 0.20 20.80 -2.76
C ASP A 211 -0.94 21.54 -2.04
N SER A 212 -1.11 21.32 -0.74
CA SER A 212 -2.17 21.95 0.09
C SER A 212 -1.68 23.13 0.93
N VAL A 213 -0.36 23.31 1.07
CA VAL A 213 0.21 24.49 1.71
C VAL A 213 -0.02 25.67 0.75
N PRO A 214 -0.63 26.78 1.20
CA PRO A 214 -0.79 27.96 0.36
C PRO A 214 0.57 28.33 -0.22
N ASP A 215 0.62 28.54 -1.53
CA ASP A 215 1.79 29.13 -2.19
C ASP A 215 2.13 30.36 -1.37
N ILE A 216 3.25 30.34 -0.65
CA ILE A 216 3.81 31.58 -0.15
C ILE A 216 4.22 32.24 -1.45
N SER A 217 3.31 33.03 -2.04
CA SER A 217 3.59 33.87 -3.19
C SER A 217 4.49 34.99 -2.72
N THR A 218 5.68 34.63 -2.25
CA THR A 218 6.86 35.42 -2.46
C THR A 218 7.10 35.23 -3.94
N THR A 219 6.66 36.20 -4.74
CA THR A 219 6.92 36.24 -6.18
C THR A 219 8.39 35.89 -6.37
N GLN A 220 8.79 35.14 -7.41
CA GLN A 220 10.21 34.75 -7.61
C GLN A 220 11.20 35.92 -7.45
N ALA A 221 10.75 37.14 -7.74
CA ALA A 221 11.45 38.40 -7.50
C ALA A 221 11.66 38.71 -6.00
N ASP A 222 10.67 38.48 -5.15
CA ASP A 222 10.67 38.84 -3.72
C ASP A 222 11.70 38.03 -2.92
N ILE A 223 11.87 36.72 -3.18
CA ILE A 223 12.89 35.90 -2.48
C ILE A 223 14.30 36.30 -2.94
N TYR A 224 14.47 36.53 -4.24
CA TYR A 224 15.76 36.93 -4.79
C TYR A 224 16.16 38.31 -4.27
N ASP A 225 15.24 39.27 -4.28
CA ASP A 225 15.46 40.63 -3.77
C ASP A 225 15.67 40.63 -2.25
N GLU A 226 14.98 39.77 -1.50
CA GLU A 226 15.17 39.64 -0.05
C GLU A 226 16.53 39.02 0.29
N ILE A 227 16.98 37.99 -0.45
CA ILE A 227 18.33 37.42 -0.30
C ILE A 227 19.40 38.45 -0.70
N MET A 228 19.20 39.19 -1.79
CA MET A 228 20.10 40.25 -2.24
C MET A 228 20.19 41.41 -1.25
N ASN A 229 19.07 41.80 -0.63
CA ASN A 229 19.05 42.80 0.44
C ASN A 229 19.75 42.32 1.72
N LEU A 230 19.78 41.01 1.98
CA LEU A 230 20.44 40.42 3.14
C LEU A 230 21.97 40.33 3.00
N LEU A 231 22.46 40.32 1.75
CA LEU A 231 23.88 40.16 1.43
C LEU A 231 24.71 41.46 1.50
N ASP A 232 24.09 42.61 1.76
CA ASP A 232 24.72 43.92 2.02
C ASP A 232 26.03 44.16 1.21
N GLY A 233 25.94 44.09 -0.12
CA GLY A 233 27.07 44.24 -1.02
C GLY A 233 26.91 43.49 -2.34
N GLN A 234 27.94 43.52 -3.21
CA GLN A 234 27.99 42.61 -4.35
C GLN A 234 28.33 41.20 -3.86
N PRO A 235 27.58 40.16 -4.27
CA PRO A 235 27.83 38.80 -3.83
C PRO A 235 29.23 38.36 -4.23
N THR A 236 29.87 37.58 -3.37
CA THR A 236 31.14 36.92 -3.70
C THR A 236 30.92 35.86 -4.78
N GLU A 237 31.98 35.48 -5.49
CA GLU A 237 31.96 34.45 -6.55
C GLU A 237 31.33 33.12 -6.08
N ARG A 238 31.47 32.80 -4.78
CA ARG A 238 30.85 31.62 -4.16
C ARG A 238 29.35 31.79 -3.92
N GLU A 239 28.90 32.99 -3.58
CA GLU A 239 27.49 33.31 -3.37
C GLU A 239 26.75 33.39 -4.70
N GLU A 240 27.37 33.94 -5.74
CA GLU A 240 26.86 33.88 -7.11
C GLU A 240 26.63 32.43 -7.56
N MET A 241 27.61 31.55 -7.32
CA MET A 241 27.48 30.12 -7.66
C MET A 241 26.32 29.44 -6.91
N ILE A 242 26.09 29.79 -5.64
CA ILE A 242 24.97 29.26 -4.85
C ILE A 242 23.63 29.81 -5.35
N LEU A 243 23.56 31.10 -5.70
CA LEU A 243 22.38 31.73 -6.29
C LEU A 243 22.02 31.09 -7.63
N GLU A 244 23.01 30.77 -8.46
CA GLU A 244 22.81 30.09 -9.74
C GLU A 244 22.31 28.65 -9.56
N MET A 245 22.86 27.91 -8.59
CA MET A 245 22.35 26.58 -8.21
C MET A 245 20.92 26.62 -7.67
N LEU A 246 20.57 27.64 -6.89
CA LEU A 246 19.21 27.83 -6.39
C LEU A 246 18.26 28.17 -7.54
N ARG A 247 18.68 29.04 -8.46
CA ARG A 247 17.91 29.40 -9.66
C ARG A 247 17.61 28.17 -10.52
N GLU A 248 18.61 27.35 -10.84
CA GLU A 248 18.40 26.11 -11.62
C GLU A 248 17.45 25.11 -10.94
N ARG A 249 17.45 25.07 -9.60
CA ARG A 249 16.63 24.13 -8.83
C ARG A 249 15.19 24.62 -8.63
N VAL A 250 15.01 25.93 -8.58
CA VAL A 250 13.70 26.61 -8.50
C VAL A 250 13.05 26.75 -9.89
N GLU A 251 13.83 26.90 -10.97
CA GLU A 251 13.35 26.99 -12.36
C GLU A 251 12.94 25.64 -12.96
N ARG A 252 13.12 24.50 -12.28
CA ARG A 252 12.64 23.21 -12.80
C ARG A 252 11.11 23.26 -12.97
N PRO A 253 10.60 23.20 -14.22
CA PRO A 253 9.16 23.20 -14.42
C PRO A 253 8.58 21.94 -13.78
N LYS A 254 7.46 22.08 -13.05
CA LYS A 254 6.67 20.94 -12.59
C LYS A 254 6.45 20.00 -13.78
N PRO A 255 6.74 18.69 -13.69
CA PRO A 255 6.45 17.77 -14.77
C PRO A 255 4.95 17.85 -15.07
N LYS A 256 4.60 18.10 -16.33
CA LYS A 256 3.20 18.12 -16.77
C LYS A 256 2.63 16.72 -16.58
N ASN A 257 1.51 16.64 -15.86
CA ASN A 257 0.64 15.47 -15.78
C ASN A 257 0.25 14.96 -17.16
#